data_AF-A0A251WYF2-F1
#
_entry.id   AF-A0A251WYF2-F1
#
_cell.length_a   1.000
_cell.length_b   1.000
_cell.length_c   1.000
_cell.angle_alpha   90.00
_cell.angle_beta   90.00
_cell.angle_gamma   90.00
#
_symmetry.space_group_name_H-M   'P 1'
#
loop_
_entity.id
_entity.type
_entity.pdbx_description
1 polymer ?
#
loop_
_entity_poly.entity_id
_entity_poly.type
_entity_poly.pdbx_seq_one_letter_code
_entity_poly.pdbx_strand_id
1 'polypeptide(L)'
;MKQFILACVATAAIAGCTMSDTLTEKAEVAQSDMAYAVIVPVLMQTELPGGVSIPRGVAEPLARCIIENATVSELSSLAAASVTGPTADTNYIVSNILNRASTTTCATAALSGGASA
;
A
#
# COMPACT_ATOMS: atom_id res chain seq x y z
N MET A 1 -37.14 -48.71 13.32
CA MET A 1 -35.77 -48.18 13.14
C MET A 1 -35.65 -47.63 11.72
N LYS A 2 -36.09 -46.39 11.47
CA LYS A 2 -36.38 -45.88 10.10
C LYS A 2 -36.18 -44.35 10.00
N GLN A 3 -35.13 -43.79 10.61
CA GLN A 3 -35.05 -42.33 10.81
C GLN A 3 -33.63 -41.72 10.83
N PHE A 4 -32.61 -42.28 10.15
CA PHE A 4 -31.24 -41.72 10.27
C PHE A 4 -30.39 -41.62 8.99
N ILE A 5 -30.98 -41.48 7.79
CA ILE A 5 -30.19 -41.32 6.55
C ILE A 5 -30.78 -40.25 5.63
N LEU A 6 -31.04 -39.04 6.14
CA LEU A 6 -31.55 -37.96 5.27
C LEU A 6 -31.17 -36.54 5.69
N ALA A 7 -30.04 -36.37 6.38
CA ALA A 7 -29.63 -35.05 6.86
C ALA A 7 -28.11 -34.84 6.78
N CYS A 8 -27.53 -34.80 5.58
CA CYS A 8 -26.10 -34.42 5.44
C CYS A 8 -25.74 -33.57 4.21
N VAL A 9 -26.67 -33.17 3.34
CA VAL A 9 -26.31 -32.53 2.04
C VAL A 9 -26.83 -31.08 1.88
N ALA A 10 -27.54 -30.53 2.86
CA ALA A 10 -28.22 -29.23 2.69
C ALA A 10 -27.60 -28.02 3.44
N THR A 11 -26.45 -28.16 4.12
CA THR A 11 -25.93 -27.08 4.99
C THR A 11 -24.58 -26.47 4.57
N ALA A 12 -24.00 -26.85 3.43
CA ALA A 12 -22.70 -26.34 2.99
C ALA A 12 -22.75 -25.08 2.08
N ALA A 13 -23.87 -24.35 2.04
CA ALA A 13 -24.06 -23.25 1.08
C ALA A 13 -24.10 -21.83 1.70
N ILE A 14 -23.84 -21.66 3.01
CA ILE A 14 -23.97 -20.35 3.68
C ILE A 14 -22.71 -19.86 4.41
N ALA A 15 -21.59 -20.59 4.34
CA ALA A 15 -20.30 -20.16 4.90
C ALA A 15 -19.34 -19.57 3.85
N GLY A 16 -19.83 -19.21 2.66
CA GLY A 16 -19.02 -18.68 1.56
C GLY A 16 -18.78 -17.16 1.59
N CYS A 17 -19.51 -16.40 2.41
CA CYS A 17 -19.47 -14.94 2.36
C CYS A 17 -18.44 -14.27 3.30
N THR A 18 -17.65 -15.02 4.08
CA THR A 18 -16.60 -14.43 4.95
C THR A 18 -15.17 -14.72 4.46
N MET A 19 -15.02 -15.61 3.47
CA MET A 19 -13.71 -15.94 2.90
C MET A 19 -13.24 -14.88 1.90
N SER A 20 -14.17 -14.25 1.16
CA SER A 20 -13.86 -13.22 0.18
C SER A 20 -13.31 -11.94 0.81
N ASP A 21 -13.86 -11.51 1.95
CA ASP A 21 -13.36 -10.32 2.68
C ASP A 21 -11.95 -10.53 3.21
N THR A 22 -11.66 -11.71 3.77
CA THR A 22 -10.33 -12.02 4.32
C THR A 22 -9.26 -12.04 3.22
N LEU A 23 -9.58 -12.57 2.03
CA LEU A 23 -8.65 -12.59 0.91
C LEU A 23 -8.36 -11.18 0.37
N THR A 24 -9.38 -10.32 0.36
CA THR A 24 -9.25 -8.94 -0.13
C THR A 24 -8.37 -8.11 0.82
N GLU A 25 -8.59 -8.22 2.13
CA GLU A 25 -7.78 -7.51 3.14
C GLU A 25 -6.30 -7.94 3.10
N LYS A 26 -6.03 -9.24 2.91
CA LYS A 26 -4.65 -9.76 2.79
C LYS A 26 -3.96 -9.26 1.52
N ALA A 27 -4.70 -9.13 0.41
CA ALA A 27 -4.18 -8.60 -0.83
C ALA A 27 -3.82 -7.12 -0.70
N GLU A 28 -4.65 -6.31 -0.05
CA GLU A 28 -4.41 -4.88 0.13
C GLU A 28 -3.19 -4.59 1.03
N VAL A 29 -3.04 -5.34 2.13
CA VAL A 29 -1.86 -5.25 3.00
C VAL A 29 -0.60 -5.65 2.23
N ALA A 30 -0.65 -6.75 1.48
CA ALA A 30 0.48 -7.18 0.65
C ALA A 30 0.83 -6.14 -0.42
N GLN A 31 -0.16 -5.54 -1.08
CA GLN A 31 0.06 -4.48 -2.07
C GLN A 31 0.73 -3.26 -1.45
N SER A 32 0.30 -2.86 -0.26
CA SER A 32 0.87 -1.73 0.48
C SER A 32 2.33 -1.99 0.86
N ASP A 33 2.65 -3.19 1.34
CA ASP A 33 4.03 -3.58 1.67
C ASP A 33 4.93 -3.61 0.42
N MET A 34 4.43 -4.13 -0.70
CA MET A 34 5.17 -4.15 -1.96
C MET A 34 5.38 -2.74 -2.52
N ALA A 35 4.36 -1.89 -2.47
CA ALA A 35 4.47 -0.49 -2.86
C ALA A 35 5.50 0.23 -1.96
N TYR A 36 5.47 0.01 -0.65
CA TYR A 36 6.44 0.58 0.29
C TYR A 36 7.89 0.23 -0.08
N ALA A 37 8.14 -1.04 -0.42
CA ALA A 37 9.46 -1.52 -0.84
C ALA A 37 9.98 -0.83 -2.11
N VAL A 38 9.11 -0.24 -2.93
CA VAL A 38 9.47 0.53 -4.14
C VAL A 38 9.58 2.02 -3.85
N ILE A 39 8.64 2.58 -3.09
CA ILE A 39 8.56 4.02 -2.86
C ILE A 39 9.78 4.50 -2.06
N VAL A 40 10.20 3.78 -1.02
CA VAL A 40 11.37 4.16 -0.21
C VAL A 40 12.64 4.31 -1.06
N PRO A 41 13.07 3.31 -1.87
CA PRO A 41 14.25 3.49 -2.70
C PRO A 41 14.06 4.52 -3.81
N VAL A 42 12.85 4.71 -4.35
CA VAL A 42 12.57 5.80 -5.31
C VAL A 42 12.83 7.17 -4.68
N LEU A 43 12.33 7.40 -3.46
CA LEU A 43 12.56 8.65 -2.73
C LEU A 43 14.05 8.83 -2.40
N MET A 44 14.73 7.78 -1.95
CA MET A 44 16.16 7.85 -1.63
C MET A 44 17.04 8.14 -2.85
N GLN A 45 16.63 7.69 -4.03
CA GLN A 45 17.32 7.97 -5.30
C GLN A 45 16.95 9.32 -5.90
N THR A 46 15.93 9.99 -5.35
CA THR A 46 15.55 11.33 -5.81
C THR A 46 16.58 12.35 -5.32
N GLU A 47 17.18 13.07 -6.26
CA GLU A 47 18.13 14.13 -5.96
C GLU A 47 17.38 15.46 -5.76
N LEU A 48 17.54 16.05 -4.58
CA LEU A 48 17.06 17.39 -4.29
C LEU A 48 18.00 18.44 -4.91
N PRO A 49 17.51 19.68 -5.15
CA PRO A 49 18.34 20.78 -5.60
C PRO A 49 19.59 20.92 -4.72
N GLY A 50 20.77 20.92 -5.34
CA GLY A 50 22.05 20.88 -4.63
C GLY A 50 22.69 19.49 -4.51
N GLY A 51 22.14 18.46 -5.17
CA GLY A 51 22.74 17.12 -5.24
C GLY A 51 22.62 16.33 -3.94
N VAL A 52 21.61 16.66 -3.12
CA VAL A 52 21.39 16.02 -1.83
C VAL A 52 20.35 14.91 -2.00
N SER A 53 20.73 13.67 -1.71
CA SER A 53 19.80 12.54 -1.67
C SER A 53 18.94 12.57 -0.42
N ILE A 54 17.71 12.07 -0.52
CA ILE A 54 16.80 11.97 0.63
C ILE A 54 17.29 10.85 1.57
N PRO A 55 17.60 11.13 2.84
CA PRO A 55 18.03 10.10 3.78
C PRO A 55 16.86 9.17 4.12
N ARG A 56 17.19 7.93 4.47
CA ARG A 56 16.19 6.89 4.78
C ARG A 56 15.19 7.30 5.86
N GLY A 57 15.66 7.97 6.92
CA GLY A 57 14.80 8.45 8.01
C GLY A 57 13.76 9.50 7.59
N VAL A 58 13.93 10.13 6.42
CA VAL A 58 12.94 11.03 5.79
C VAL A 58 12.11 10.27 4.75
N ALA A 59 12.74 9.38 3.97
CA ALA A 59 12.05 8.60 2.95
C ALA A 59 10.98 7.65 3.51
N GLU A 60 11.25 6.99 4.64
CA GLU A 60 10.32 6.05 5.27
C GLU A 60 8.99 6.69 5.73
N PRO A 61 8.98 7.80 6.50
CA PRO A 61 7.73 8.47 6.85
C PRO A 61 6.99 9.03 5.63
N LEU A 62 7.72 9.57 4.63
CA LEU A 62 7.10 10.03 3.39
C LEU A 62 6.44 8.89 2.61
N ALA A 63 7.07 7.71 2.55
CA ALA A 63 6.50 6.54 1.90
C ALA A 63 5.20 6.08 2.56
N ARG A 64 5.09 6.17 3.90
CA ARG A 64 3.84 5.88 4.62
C ARG A 64 2.74 6.85 4.23
N CYS A 65 3.02 8.15 4.22
CA CYS A 65 2.06 9.17 3.79
C CYS A 65 1.59 8.98 2.36
N ILE A 66 2.48 8.56 1.45
CA ILE A 66 2.12 8.22 0.06
C ILE A 66 1.15 7.04 0.03
N ILE A 67 1.42 5.97 0.76
CA ILE A 67 0.55 4.79 0.80
C ILE A 67 -0.83 5.13 1.36
N GLU A 68 -0.90 5.90 2.44
CA GLU A 68 -2.15 6.32 3.07
C GLU A 68 -3.04 7.19 2.16
N ASN A 69 -2.42 7.90 1.22
CA ASN A 69 -3.11 8.81 0.31
C ASN A 69 -3.20 8.31 -1.13
N ALA A 70 -2.70 7.10 -1.40
CA ALA A 70 -2.77 6.47 -2.70
C ALA A 70 -4.14 5.83 -2.92
N THR A 71 -4.60 5.84 -4.17
CA THR A 71 -5.75 5.03 -4.58
C THR A 71 -5.34 3.56 -4.74
N VAL A 72 -6.31 2.64 -4.71
CA VAL A 72 -6.07 1.20 -4.93
C VAL A 72 -5.36 0.94 -6.27
N SER A 73 -5.71 1.67 -7.33
CA SER A 73 -5.06 1.54 -8.63
C SER A 73 -3.60 2.01 -8.60
N GLU A 74 -3.31 3.11 -7.91
CA GLU A 74 -1.95 3.61 -7.75
C GLU A 74 -1.09 2.65 -6.93
N LEU A 75 -1.62 2.14 -5.80
CA LEU A 75 -0.94 1.11 -5.00
C LEU A 75 -0.66 -0.14 -5.81
N SER A 76 -1.61 -0.58 -6.64
CA SER A 76 -1.40 -1.74 -7.52
C SER A 76 -0.28 -1.48 -8.54
N SER A 77 -0.20 -0.30 -9.14
CA SER A 77 0.89 0.04 -10.08
C SER A 77 2.24 0.12 -9.38
N LEU A 78 2.29 0.72 -8.19
CA LEU A 78 3.51 0.80 -7.37
C LEU A 78 3.94 -0.59 -6.89
N ALA A 79 3.01 -1.44 -6.49
CA ALA A 79 3.28 -2.82 -6.10
C ALA A 79 3.79 -3.64 -7.30
N ALA A 80 3.23 -3.47 -8.51
CA ALA A 80 3.73 -4.14 -9.71
C ALA A 80 5.19 -3.76 -10.02
N ALA A 81 5.55 -2.50 -9.79
CA ALA A 81 6.92 -2.01 -9.94
C ALA A 81 7.92 -2.63 -8.96
N SER A 82 7.47 -3.33 -7.90
CA SER A 82 8.37 -4.07 -6.99
C SER A 82 8.97 -5.31 -7.66
N VAL A 83 8.29 -5.84 -8.67
CA VAL A 83 8.73 -7.03 -9.41
C VAL A 83 9.49 -6.63 -10.68
N THR A 84 8.99 -5.62 -11.40
CA THR A 84 9.57 -5.18 -12.68
C THR A 84 10.67 -4.12 -12.52
N GLY A 85 10.78 -3.52 -11.34
CA GLY A 85 11.57 -2.33 -11.08
C GLY A 85 10.80 -1.03 -11.35
N PRO A 86 11.17 0.09 -10.67
CA PRO A 86 10.56 1.40 -10.87
C PRO A 86 10.88 1.97 -12.26
N THR A 87 9.90 2.64 -12.85
CA THR A 87 10.02 3.32 -14.15
C THR A 87 9.72 4.81 -14.02
N ALA A 88 9.77 5.54 -15.14
CA ALA A 88 9.34 6.94 -15.18
C ALA A 88 7.88 7.12 -14.71
N ASP A 89 7.01 6.15 -15.02
CA ASP A 89 5.62 6.15 -14.57
C ASP A 89 5.51 5.99 -13.04
N THR A 90 6.33 5.12 -12.44
CA THR A 90 6.43 4.97 -10.99
C THR A 90 6.80 6.29 -10.31
N ASN A 91 7.80 6.99 -10.85
CA ASN A 91 8.22 8.29 -10.32
C ASN A 91 7.12 9.35 -10.46
N TYR A 92 6.39 9.33 -11.59
CA TYR A 92 5.26 10.23 -11.81
C TYR A 92 4.12 9.96 -10.81
N ILE A 93 3.75 8.69 -10.58
CA ILE A 93 2.72 8.32 -9.61
C ILE A 93 3.10 8.78 -8.20
N VAL A 94 4.33 8.47 -7.76
CA VAL A 94 4.84 8.90 -6.44
C VAL A 94 4.79 10.42 -6.31
N SER A 95 5.25 11.15 -7.34
CA SER A 95 5.24 12.62 -7.35
C SER A 95 3.82 13.19 -7.34
N ASN A 96 2.90 12.59 -8.08
CA ASN A 96 1.51 13.01 -8.14
C ASN A 96 0.82 12.85 -6.78
N ILE A 97 1.04 11.71 -6.11
CA ILE A 97 0.50 11.47 -4.77
C ILE A 97 1.10 12.44 -3.76
N LEU A 98 2.42 12.68 -3.82
CA LEU A 98 3.10 13.65 -2.95
C LEU A 98 2.56 15.07 -3.09
N ASN A 99 2.14 15.48 -4.30
CA ASN A 99 1.57 16.82 -4.53
C ASN A 99 0.13 16.98 -4.02
N ARG A 100 -0.52 15.91 -3.52
CA ARG A 100 -1.84 16.02 -2.91
C ARG A 100 -1.73 16.73 -1.56
N ALA A 101 -2.67 17.64 -1.30
CA ALA A 101 -2.69 18.43 -0.07
C ALA A 101 -2.70 17.57 1.21
N SER A 102 -3.40 16.43 1.18
CA SER A 102 -3.44 15.48 2.30
C SER A 102 -2.09 14.79 2.52
N THR A 103 -1.43 14.36 1.45
CA THR A 103 -0.08 13.77 1.52
C THR A 103 0.95 14.77 2.00
N THR A 104 0.93 16.02 1.50
CA THR A 104 1.85 17.08 1.97
C THR A 104 1.64 17.39 3.44
N THR A 105 0.39 17.36 3.92
CA THR A 105 0.06 17.57 5.33
C THR A 105 0.63 16.44 6.19
N CYS A 106 0.41 15.19 5.78
CA CYS A 106 0.99 14.03 6.45
C CYS A 106 2.52 14.09 6.46
N ALA A 107 3.14 14.38 5.31
CA ALA A 107 4.58 14.50 5.17
C ALA A 107 5.17 15.56 6.11
N THR A 108 4.53 16.73 6.16
CA THR A 108 4.96 17.82 7.05
C THR A 108 4.85 17.41 8.52
N ALA A 109 3.74 16.78 8.91
CA ALA A 109 3.54 16.28 10.26
C ALA A 109 4.58 15.21 10.64
N ALA A 110 4.85 14.26 9.74
CA ALA A 110 5.82 13.20 9.97
C ALA A 110 7.25 13.74 10.10
N LEU A 111 7.59 14.80 9.36
CA LEU A 111 8.91 15.44 9.40
C LEU A 111 9.09 16.40 10.57
N SER A 112 8.02 17.03 11.06
CA SER A 112 8.08 17.98 12.18
C SER A 112 8.07 17.30 13.56
N GLY A 113 8.25 15.97 13.63
CA GLY A 113 8.22 15.21 14.89
C GLY A 113 6.83 14.73 15.31
N GLY A 114 5.83 14.82 14.43
CA GLY A 114 4.46 14.33 14.66
C GLY A 114 4.23 12.86 14.31
N ALA A 115 5.26 12.09 13.96
CA ALA A 115 5.20 10.64 13.85
C ALA A 115 5.15 10.00 15.25
N SER A 116 4.03 10.18 15.96
CA SER A 116 3.73 9.51 17.22
C SER A 116 2.23 9.28 17.30
N ALA A 117 1.75 8.33 16.52
CA ALA A 117 0.52 7.57 16.76
C ALA A 117 0.71 6.18 16.16
#